data_AF-A0A7W1H7P4-F1
#
_entry.id   AF-A0A7W1H7P4-F1
#
_cell.length_a   1.000
_cell.length_b   1.000
_cell.length_c   1.000
_cell.angle_alpha   90.00
_cell.angle_beta   90.00
_cell.angle_gamma   90.00
#
_symmetry.space_group_name_H-M   'P 1'
#
loop_
_entity.id
_entity.type
_entity.pdbx_description
1 polymer ?
#
loop_
_entity_poly.entity_id
_entity_poly.type
_entity_poly.pdbx_seq_one_letter_code
_entity_poly.pdbx_strand_id
1 'polypeptide(L)'
;MSTDPRYALQTRKGTGYYKVPSLKGVWYRGPFEHNGSVATLEDWFDPARLGDDYVPTGYAGPDGRNRSVKGHAFGLKLSAEDKRALLAFLRTL
;
A
#
# COMPACT_ATOMS: atom_id res chain seq x y z
N MET A 1 17.17 19.92 39.63
CA MET A 1 16.59 18.80 38.85
C MET A 1 16.14 19.38 37.52
N SER A 2 17.06 19.48 36.55
CA SER A 2 16.82 20.11 35.26
C SER A 2 16.54 19.03 34.24
N THR A 3 15.29 18.87 33.82
CA THR A 3 14.93 17.99 32.71
C THR A 3 14.89 18.86 31.46
N ASP A 4 15.86 18.65 30.58
CA ASP A 4 15.97 19.34 29.28
C ASP A 4 14.81 18.92 28.34
N PRO A 5 13.97 19.86 27.86
CA PRO A 5 12.81 19.55 27.01
C PRO A 5 13.18 19.08 25.59
N ARG A 6 14.46 19.08 25.21
CA ARG A 6 14.90 18.64 23.86
C ARG A 6 14.69 17.14 23.59
N TYR A 7 14.46 16.31 24.62
CA TYR A 7 14.17 14.89 24.44
C TYR A 7 12.74 14.59 23.97
N ALA A 8 11.79 15.53 24.08
CA ALA A 8 10.40 15.32 23.65
C ALA A 8 10.17 15.53 22.14
N LEU A 9 11.11 16.18 21.44
CA LEU A 9 10.93 16.59 20.03
C LEU A 9 11.73 15.75 19.03
N GLN A 10 12.60 14.86 19.51
CA GLN A 10 13.31 13.93 18.64
C GLN A 10 12.71 12.53 18.78
N THR A 11 11.48 12.36 18.29
CA THR A 11 11.09 11.04 17.82
C THR A 11 12.01 10.72 16.66
N ARG A 12 13.04 9.90 16.90
CA ARG A 12 13.79 9.24 15.84
C ARG A 12 12.77 8.46 15.03
N LYS A 13 12.25 9.07 13.95
CA LYS A 13 11.27 8.50 13.04
C LYS A 13 11.72 7.08 12.75
N GLY A 14 10.96 6.11 13.23
CA GLY A 14 11.14 4.71 12.87
C GLY A 14 11.23 4.67 11.36
N THR A 15 12.34 4.15 10.87
CA THR A 15 12.65 3.91 9.46
C THR A 15 11.41 3.35 8.78
N GLY A 16 10.97 3.91 7.65
CA GLY A 16 9.67 3.69 6.99
C GLY A 16 9.38 2.26 6.50
N TYR A 17 9.63 1.26 7.33
CA TYR A 17 9.35 -0.15 7.16
C TYR A 17 8.01 -0.46 7.80
N TYR A 18 7.14 -1.12 7.04
CA TYR A 18 5.85 -1.58 7.50
C TYR A 18 5.92 -3.07 7.85
N LYS A 19 5.22 -3.48 8.91
CA LYS A 19 5.03 -4.89 9.24
C LYS A 19 4.19 -5.55 8.13
N VAL A 20 4.64 -6.68 7.59
CA VAL A 20 3.87 -7.46 6.61
C VAL A 20 2.64 -8.05 7.30
N PRO A 21 1.40 -7.71 6.88
CA PRO A 21 0.18 -8.26 7.47
C PRO A 21 -0.07 -9.70 7.02
N SER A 22 -0.92 -10.42 7.75
CA SER A 22 -1.43 -11.72 7.30
C SER A 22 -2.26 -11.58 6.02
N LEU A 23 -2.06 -12.49 5.07
CA LEU A 23 -2.81 -12.55 3.81
C LEU A 23 -4.19 -13.23 3.92
N LYS A 24 -4.55 -13.80 5.09
CA LYS A 24 -5.86 -14.45 5.27
C LYS A 24 -6.99 -13.45 5.05
N GLY A 25 -7.95 -13.69 4.17
CA GLY A 25 -9.02 -12.73 3.91
C GLY A 25 -8.55 -11.42 3.29
N VAL A 26 -7.34 -11.37 2.71
CA VAL A 26 -6.80 -10.14 2.08
C VAL A 26 -7.71 -9.64 0.97
N TRP A 27 -8.46 -10.53 0.31
CA TRP A 27 -9.36 -10.21 -0.78
C TRP A 27 -10.60 -9.39 -0.38
N TYR A 28 -11.06 -9.45 0.88
CA TYR A 28 -12.23 -8.68 1.35
C TYR A 28 -11.88 -7.52 2.29
N ARG A 29 -10.60 -7.38 2.66
CA ARG A 29 -10.12 -6.37 3.62
C ARG A 29 -9.50 -5.14 2.97
N GLY A 30 -9.84 -4.86 1.71
CA GLY A 30 -9.48 -3.60 1.05
C GLY A 30 -10.14 -2.39 1.74
N PRO A 31 -9.72 -1.16 1.44
CA PRO A 31 -8.65 -0.76 0.50
C PRO A 31 -7.23 -1.07 0.99
N PHE A 32 -6.29 -1.24 0.07
CA PHE A 32 -4.88 -1.59 0.31
C PHE A 32 -4.00 -0.36 0.50
N GLU A 33 -2.80 -0.59 1.06
CA GLU A 33 -1.87 0.45 1.52
C GLU A 33 -2.29 1.08 2.88
N HIS A 34 -1.39 1.82 3.54
CA HIS A 34 -1.66 2.46 4.84
C HIS A 34 -2.64 3.63 4.76
N ASN A 35 -2.82 4.21 3.57
CA ASN A 35 -3.71 5.32 3.27
C ASN A 35 -4.98 4.90 2.51
N GLY A 36 -5.10 3.62 2.12
CA GLY A 36 -6.27 3.08 1.44
C GLY A 36 -6.49 3.57 0.01
N SER A 37 -5.46 4.03 -0.71
CA SER A 37 -5.59 4.59 -2.08
C SER A 37 -5.94 3.56 -3.16
N VAL A 38 -5.81 2.27 -2.88
CA VAL A 38 -5.96 1.19 -3.86
C VAL A 38 -7.11 0.28 -3.46
N ALA A 39 -8.20 0.24 -4.24
CA ALA A 39 -9.42 -0.45 -3.85
C ALA A 39 -9.33 -1.97 -3.93
N THR A 40 -8.66 -2.51 -4.96
CA THR A 40 -8.68 -3.95 -5.27
C THR A 40 -7.28 -4.57 -5.32
N LEU A 41 -7.20 -5.90 -5.24
CA LEU A 41 -5.91 -6.62 -5.39
C LEU A 41 -5.41 -6.50 -6.84
N GLU A 42 -6.31 -6.44 -7.80
CA GLU A 42 -6.05 -6.20 -9.21
C GLU A 42 -5.31 -4.87 -9.38
N ASP A 43 -5.83 -3.79 -8.80
CA ASP A 43 -5.21 -2.47 -8.81
C ASP A 43 -3.85 -2.49 -8.08
N TRP A 44 -3.72 -3.27 -7.00
CA TRP A 44 -2.47 -3.40 -6.25
C TRP A 44 -1.33 -4.03 -7.08
N PHE A 45 -1.67 -4.95 -7.98
CA PHE A 45 -0.72 -5.58 -8.91
C PHE A 45 -0.65 -4.88 -10.28
N ASP A 46 -1.33 -3.75 -10.48
CA ASP A 46 -1.21 -2.95 -11.69
C ASP A 46 -0.02 -1.98 -11.58
N PRO A 47 0.98 -2.04 -12.49
CA PRO A 47 2.09 -1.08 -12.49
C PRO A 47 1.66 0.38 -12.73
N ALA A 48 0.47 0.64 -13.29
CA ALA A 48 -0.04 1.99 -13.50
C ALA A 48 -0.09 2.82 -12.20
N ARG A 49 -0.23 2.17 -11.03
CA ARG A 49 -0.22 2.85 -9.73
C ARG A 49 1.10 3.56 -9.40
N LEU A 50 2.18 3.22 -10.10
CA LEU A 50 3.49 3.85 -9.90
C LEU A 50 3.62 5.19 -10.64
N GLY A 51 2.74 5.47 -11.60
CA GLY A 51 2.73 6.72 -12.37
C GLY A 51 2.33 7.91 -11.50
N ASP A 52 2.95 9.06 -11.73
CA ASP A 52 2.61 10.29 -11.00
C ASP A 52 1.22 10.84 -11.38
N ASP A 53 0.68 10.38 -12.50
CA ASP A 53 -0.68 10.62 -13.00
C ASP A 53 -1.71 9.60 -12.50
N TYR A 54 -1.32 8.64 -11.65
CA TYR A 54 -2.25 7.64 -11.11
C TYR A 54 -3.41 8.28 -10.35
N VAL A 55 -4.63 7.90 -10.73
CA VAL A 55 -5.88 8.25 -10.05
C VAL A 55 -6.18 7.15 -9.02
N PRO A 56 -6.23 7.46 -7.72
CA PRO A 56 -6.59 6.48 -6.69
C PRO A 56 -7.92 5.79 -6.98
N THR A 57 -7.93 4.46 -6.96
CA THR A 57 -9.18 3.69 -7.11
C THR A 57 -9.92 3.54 -5.78
N GLY A 58 -9.21 3.70 -4.66
CA GLY A 58 -9.76 3.78 -3.31
C GLY A 58 -9.89 5.22 -2.82
N TYR A 59 -9.31 5.52 -1.66
CA TYR A 59 -9.36 6.85 -1.07
C TYR A 59 -8.42 7.83 -1.80
N ALA A 60 -8.98 8.89 -2.38
CA ALA A 60 -8.23 9.90 -3.12
C ALA A 60 -7.64 11.04 -2.27
N GLY A 61 -7.72 10.94 -0.94
CA GLY A 61 -7.33 12.03 -0.04
C GLY A 61 -8.34 13.18 -0.01
N PRO A 62 -8.17 14.14 0.92
CA PRO A 62 -9.05 15.30 1.05
C PRO A 62 -8.91 16.30 -0.12
N ASP A 63 -7.77 16.27 -0.83
CA ASP A 63 -7.47 17.12 -1.98
C ASP A 63 -7.85 16.49 -3.32
N GLY A 64 -8.19 15.20 -3.34
CA GLY A 64 -8.60 14.46 -4.54
C GLY A 64 -7.53 14.36 -5.62
N ARG A 65 -6.25 14.62 -5.30
CA ARG A 65 -5.17 14.69 -6.29
C ARG A 65 -4.64 13.32 -6.65
N ASN A 66 -4.23 13.21 -7.92
CA ASN A 66 -3.44 12.09 -8.44
C ASN A 66 -2.15 11.97 -7.63
N ARG A 67 -1.75 10.72 -7.36
CA ARG A 67 -0.57 10.43 -6.55
C ARG A 67 -0.04 9.06 -6.91
N SER A 68 1.26 8.94 -7.09
CA SER A 68 1.88 7.62 -7.24
C SER A 68 1.83 6.85 -5.93
N VAL A 69 1.40 5.59 -6.00
CA VAL A 69 1.44 4.62 -4.89
C VAL A 69 2.71 3.79 -5.05
N LYS A 70 3.82 4.28 -4.49
CA LYS A 70 5.15 3.66 -4.62
C LYS A 70 5.36 2.50 -3.63
N GLY A 71 6.31 1.63 -3.93
CA GLY A 71 6.65 0.47 -3.09
C GLY A 71 5.90 -0.80 -3.48
N HIS A 72 6.25 -1.92 -2.82
CA HIS A 72 5.75 -3.26 -3.13
C HIS A 72 5.88 -3.60 -4.64
N ALA A 73 7.10 -3.56 -5.16
CA ALA A 73 7.36 -3.83 -6.58
C ALA A 73 7.18 -5.32 -6.97
N PHE A 74 7.08 -6.21 -5.98
CA PHE A 74 6.81 -7.62 -6.18
C PHE A 74 5.40 -7.82 -6.77
N GLY A 75 5.29 -8.69 -7.77
CA GLY A 75 4.03 -8.98 -8.45
C GLY A 75 3.74 -8.08 -9.66
N LEU A 76 4.42 -6.94 -9.82
CA LEU A 76 4.16 -6.00 -10.92
C LEU A 76 4.60 -6.52 -12.30
N LYS A 77 5.55 -7.46 -12.33
CA LYS A 77 6.09 -8.07 -13.56
C LYS A 77 5.54 -9.48 -13.83
N LEU A 78 4.52 -9.91 -13.08
CA LEU A 78 3.90 -11.21 -13.33
C LEU A 78 3.25 -11.22 -14.72
N SER A 79 3.30 -12.38 -15.38
CA SER A 79 2.49 -12.60 -16.57
C SER A 79 1.00 -12.42 -16.22
N ALA A 80 0.17 -12.16 -17.22
CA ALA A 80 -1.27 -12.06 -17.00
C ALA A 80 -1.85 -13.36 -16.40
N GLU A 81 -1.28 -14.51 -16.76
CA GLU A 81 -1.66 -15.81 -16.23
C GLU A 81 -1.26 -15.99 -14.77
N ASP A 82 0.01 -15.73 -14.44
CA ASP A 82 0.49 -15.83 -13.05
C ASP A 82 -0.23 -14.85 -12.13
N LYS A 83 -0.53 -13.64 -12.63
CA LYS A 83 -1.31 -12.65 -11.88
C LYS A 83 -2.71 -13.19 -11.57
N ARG A 84 -3.40 -13.78 -12.56
CA ARG A 84 -4.72 -14.41 -12.33
C ARG A 84 -4.63 -15.57 -11.35
N ALA A 85 -3.62 -16.44 -11.48
CA ALA A 85 -3.41 -17.57 -10.59
C ALA A 85 -3.14 -17.11 -9.15
N LEU A 86 -2.32 -16.09 -8.96
CA LEU A 86 -2.05 -15.49 -7.66
C LEU A 86 -3.31 -14.90 -7.04
N LEU A 87 -4.08 -14.12 -7.81
CA LEU A 87 -5.35 -13.56 -7.32
C LEU A 87 -6.35 -14.64 -6.93
N ALA A 88 -6.45 -15.71 -7.72
CA ALA A 88 -7.30 -16.85 -7.39
C ALA A 88 -6.84 -17.52 -6.08
N PHE A 89 -5.54 -17.75 -5.91
CA PHE A 89 -4.99 -18.28 -4.66
C PHE A 89 -5.29 -17.37 -3.46
N LEU A 90 -5.07 -16.06 -3.57
CA LEU A 90 -5.33 -15.11 -2.48
C LEU A 90 -6.80 -15.06 -2.05
N ARG A 91 -7.73 -15.35 -2.96
CA ARG A 91 -9.17 -15.45 -2.65
C ARG A 91 -9.54 -16.71 -1.86
N THR A 92 -8.66 -17.72 -1.80
CA THR A 92 -8.87 -18.92 -0.97
C THR A 92 -8.46 -18.72 0.49
N LEU A 93 -7.76 -17.61 0.80
CA LEU A 93 -7.19 -17.32 2.11
C LEU A 93 -8.15 -16.56 3.02
#